data_AF-A0A1H6KSI1-F1
#
_entry.id   AF-A0A1H6KSI1-F1
#
_cell.length_a   1.000
_cell.length_b   1.000
_cell.length_c   1.000
_cell.angle_alpha   90.00
_cell.angle_beta   90.00
_cell.angle_gamma   90.00
#
_symmetry.space_group_name_H-M   'P 1'
#
loop_
_entity.id
_entity.type
_entity.pdbx_description
1 polymer ?
#
loop_
_entity_poly.entity_id
_entity_poly.type
_entity_poly.pdbx_seq_one_letter_code
_entity_poly.pdbx_strand_id
1 'polypeptide(L)'
;MKNKKISLSIAAFITAFSISGMAAPNSFISPVAPIIAAADSEYTYGSTDMFNYQKYSDHIVISSCKSTDMSSVEIPDKIENLPVTEIGMYAFQLNSAKSLKLPDTLTVINSYAFGMCKNLTTLTIPDSVVKIGMHAFEDCPALETINFPDHLVETGDYTFNNTPWLSAQRKKDPLVIVNGGLIDGRTCKGDVVVPSSVKFIASGAFAKNTDITSAVIPASVSMIPDNLFWYCSSLTSAELKGAETLGFGVFGACNKLTDLKISGKLKKIDGYTFTDNTAAATITFYGSEATWKSVEKPENDAFLQRAKYVFDESHTEPSEGLRGDANCDGQVDMSDVVLIMQSLANPNKYGLEGTAESHLTEQGKANGDMNGDGLTVGDAQAIQKVLLGLGIE
;
A
#
# COMPACT_ATOMS: atom_id res chain seq x y z
N MET A 1 -8.17 22.29 -42.86
CA MET A 1 -6.74 22.64 -43.06
C MET A 1 -6.36 23.78 -42.14
N LYS A 2 -5.29 23.58 -41.35
CA LYS A 2 -4.41 24.57 -40.67
C LYS A 2 -4.92 25.34 -39.43
N ASN A 3 -4.53 24.80 -38.27
CA ASN A 3 -3.55 25.34 -37.30
C ASN A 3 -3.72 26.70 -36.58
N LYS A 4 -3.70 26.57 -35.23
CA LYS A 4 -2.96 27.33 -34.19
C LYS A 4 -3.30 28.80 -33.94
N LYS A 5 -3.66 29.12 -32.67
CA LYS A 5 -2.68 29.61 -31.67
C LYS A 5 -3.26 29.65 -30.25
N ILE A 6 -2.37 29.32 -29.33
CA ILE A 6 -2.44 29.33 -27.86
C ILE A 6 -2.29 30.77 -27.35
N SER A 7 -3.02 31.13 -26.29
CA SER A 7 -2.51 32.03 -25.24
C SER A 7 -3.15 31.68 -23.90
N LEU A 8 -2.40 31.00 -23.03
CA LEU A 8 -2.73 30.86 -21.61
C LEU A 8 -1.85 31.85 -20.85
N SER A 9 -2.46 32.75 -20.10
CA SER A 9 -1.78 33.65 -19.19
C SER A 9 -2.60 33.72 -17.91
N ILE A 10 -2.25 32.89 -16.93
CA ILE A 10 -2.68 33.07 -15.54
C ILE A 10 -1.40 33.03 -14.70
N ALA A 11 -0.99 34.22 -14.27
CA ALA A 11 0.10 34.40 -13.32
C ALA A 11 -0.40 34.03 -11.92
N ALA A 12 0.18 33.01 -11.31
CA ALA A 12 0.02 32.75 -9.88
C ALA A 12 1.14 33.46 -9.12
N PHE A 13 0.74 34.38 -8.24
CA PHE A 13 1.61 35.06 -7.28
C PHE A 13 2.16 34.04 -6.27
N ILE A 14 3.43 33.67 -6.39
CA ILE A 14 4.17 32.97 -5.33
C ILE A 14 4.75 34.05 -4.42
N THR A 15 4.21 34.19 -3.21
CA THR A 15 4.91 34.91 -2.14
C THR A 15 5.91 33.95 -1.52
N ALA A 16 7.19 34.33 -1.63
CA ALA A 16 8.33 33.57 -1.16
C ALA A 16 8.38 33.56 0.39
N PHE A 17 8.48 32.38 0.97
CA PHE A 17 9.18 32.18 2.23
C PHE A 17 10.54 31.58 1.90
N SER A 18 11.59 32.34 2.22
CA SER A 18 12.99 31.99 2.02
C SER A 18 13.41 30.86 2.96
N ILE A 19 13.79 29.71 2.40
CA ILE A 19 14.76 28.81 3.03
C ILE A 19 16.00 28.83 2.15
N SER A 20 17.07 29.37 2.73
CA SER A 20 18.38 29.50 2.11
C SER A 20 19.06 28.14 1.96
N GLY A 21 19.52 27.88 0.74
CA GLY A 21 20.79 27.18 0.48
C GLY A 21 20.76 25.65 0.47
N MET A 22 20.61 25.08 -0.72
CA MET A 22 21.52 24.07 -1.27
C MET A 22 21.24 23.92 -2.77
N ALA A 23 22.31 23.92 -3.56
CA ALA A 23 22.28 24.00 -5.02
C ALA A 23 21.69 22.73 -5.65
N ALA A 24 20.71 22.90 -6.54
CA ALA A 24 20.22 21.86 -7.43
C ALA A 24 21.06 21.83 -8.73
N PRO A 25 21.43 20.65 -9.24
CA PRO A 25 21.61 20.47 -10.66
C PRO A 25 20.46 19.65 -11.26
N ASN A 26 19.89 20.25 -12.30
CA ASN A 26 19.23 19.64 -13.46
C ASN A 26 17.93 18.86 -13.26
N SER A 27 16.86 19.55 -13.70
CA SER A 27 15.63 19.01 -14.24
C SER A 27 15.87 17.81 -15.15
N PHE A 28 15.41 16.63 -14.72
CA PHE A 28 15.19 15.49 -15.60
C PHE A 28 13.73 15.04 -15.44
N ILE A 29 13.01 15.20 -16.53
CA ILE A 29 11.67 14.67 -16.74
C ILE A 29 11.79 13.15 -16.62
N SER A 30 11.16 12.57 -15.59
CA SER A 30 11.05 11.12 -15.44
C SER A 30 10.32 10.54 -16.65
N PRO A 31 10.78 9.44 -17.26
CA PRO A 31 9.95 8.66 -18.16
C PRO A 31 8.86 8.01 -17.30
N VAL A 32 7.69 8.62 -17.29
CA VAL A 32 6.46 8.03 -16.73
C VAL A 32 6.23 6.72 -17.49
N ALA A 33 6.50 5.58 -16.84
CA ALA A 33 5.95 4.30 -17.25
C ALA A 33 4.43 4.48 -17.35
N PRO A 34 3.75 3.93 -18.38
CA PRO A 34 2.44 4.37 -18.76
C PRO A 34 1.50 4.19 -17.56
N ILE A 35 1.19 5.31 -16.90
CA ILE A 35 -0.15 5.51 -16.38
C ILE A 35 -1.01 5.08 -17.55
N ILE A 36 -1.93 4.14 -17.34
CA ILE A 36 -3.05 4.01 -18.27
C ILE A 36 -3.58 5.42 -18.38
N ALA A 37 -3.17 6.13 -19.43
CA ALA A 37 -3.81 7.33 -19.86
C ALA A 37 -5.22 6.83 -20.04
N ALA A 38 -6.09 7.13 -19.08
CA ALA A 38 -7.51 6.97 -19.22
C ALA A 38 -7.78 7.57 -20.59
N ALA A 39 -8.09 6.69 -21.56
CA ALA A 39 -8.10 7.01 -22.97
C ALA A 39 -8.87 8.32 -23.11
N ASP A 40 -8.19 9.43 -23.49
CA ASP A 40 -8.67 10.81 -23.44
C ASP A 40 -10.20 10.87 -23.40
N SER A 41 -10.75 10.70 -22.20
CA SER A 41 -12.19 10.50 -22.08
C SER A 41 -12.74 11.90 -22.18
N GLU A 42 -13.32 12.23 -23.34
CA GLU A 42 -13.85 13.55 -23.60
C GLU A 42 -14.79 13.93 -22.45
N TYR A 43 -14.40 14.94 -21.68
CA TYR A 43 -15.21 15.51 -20.62
C TYR A 43 -15.50 16.98 -20.92
N THR A 44 -16.60 17.44 -20.35
CA THR A 44 -16.98 18.86 -20.35
C THR A 44 -16.80 19.43 -18.94
N TYR A 45 -16.65 20.75 -18.84
CA TYR A 45 -16.62 21.43 -17.54
C TYR A 45 -18.01 21.89 -17.15
N GLY A 46 -18.37 21.70 -15.88
CA GLY A 46 -19.58 22.24 -15.29
C GLY A 46 -19.31 22.92 -13.95
N SER A 47 -20.30 23.61 -13.44
CA SER A 47 -20.22 24.33 -12.17
C SER A 47 -21.59 24.37 -11.49
N THR A 48 -21.61 24.09 -10.19
CA THR A 48 -22.75 24.36 -9.29
C THR A 48 -22.43 25.58 -8.44
N ASP A 49 -23.26 26.00 -7.49
CA ASP A 49 -22.86 27.08 -6.57
C ASP A 49 -21.63 26.72 -5.72
N MET A 50 -21.47 25.45 -5.36
CA MET A 50 -20.43 24.97 -4.44
C MET A 50 -19.22 24.32 -5.11
N PHE A 51 -19.36 23.81 -6.33
CA PHE A 51 -18.32 22.96 -6.94
C PHE A 51 -18.08 23.32 -8.41
N ASN A 52 -16.83 23.22 -8.85
CA ASN A 52 -16.54 22.96 -10.26
C ASN A 52 -16.34 21.46 -10.44
N TYR A 53 -16.70 20.93 -11.61
CA TYR A 53 -16.60 19.51 -11.90
C TYR A 53 -16.27 19.24 -13.36
N GLN A 54 -15.70 18.07 -13.59
CA GLN A 54 -15.56 17.45 -14.90
C GLN A 54 -16.73 16.49 -15.08
N LYS A 55 -17.42 16.62 -16.21
CA LYS A 55 -18.57 15.80 -16.59
C LYS A 55 -18.18 14.87 -17.73
N TYR A 56 -18.19 13.58 -17.42
CA TYR A 56 -18.03 12.48 -18.36
C TYR A 56 -19.40 12.00 -18.84
N SER A 57 -19.43 11.04 -19.76
CA SER A 57 -20.69 10.49 -20.28
C SER A 57 -21.51 9.74 -19.23
N ASP A 58 -20.85 9.19 -18.22
CA ASP A 58 -21.42 8.27 -17.22
C ASP A 58 -21.23 8.71 -15.76
N HIS A 59 -20.35 9.69 -15.48
CA HIS A 59 -20.08 10.13 -14.10
C HIS A 59 -19.57 11.58 -14.00
N ILE A 60 -19.41 12.04 -12.76
CA ILE A 60 -18.92 13.36 -12.38
C ILE A 60 -17.69 13.24 -11.48
N VAL A 61 -16.69 14.07 -11.75
CA VAL A 61 -15.51 14.27 -10.90
C VAL A 61 -15.52 15.68 -10.34
N ILE A 62 -15.54 15.83 -9.02
CA ILE A 62 -15.43 17.15 -8.38
C ILE A 62 -14.00 17.65 -8.54
N SER A 63 -13.81 18.77 -9.25
CA SER A 63 -12.48 19.29 -9.56
C SER A 63 -12.05 20.44 -8.66
N SER A 64 -12.99 21.16 -8.05
CA SER A 64 -12.69 22.10 -6.96
C SER A 64 -13.94 22.47 -6.15
N CYS A 65 -13.74 22.72 -4.86
CA CYS A 65 -14.73 23.33 -3.98
C CYS A 65 -14.58 24.84 -3.97
N LYS A 66 -15.69 25.54 -4.22
CA LYS A 66 -15.81 27.01 -4.18
C LYS A 66 -16.35 27.52 -2.85
N SER A 67 -16.80 26.62 -1.98
CA SER A 67 -17.39 27.01 -0.70
C SER A 67 -16.36 27.72 0.17
N THR A 68 -16.78 28.88 0.69
CA THR A 68 -16.05 29.65 1.70
C THR A 68 -16.65 29.49 3.10
N ASP A 69 -17.74 28.72 3.22
CA ASP A 69 -18.35 28.40 4.50
C ASP A 69 -17.48 27.41 5.28
N MET A 70 -17.20 27.75 6.53
CA MET A 70 -16.26 27.06 7.42
C MET A 70 -16.93 26.00 8.31
N SER A 71 -18.23 25.76 8.17
CA SER A 71 -18.98 24.84 9.03
C SER A 71 -18.97 23.41 8.48
N SER A 72 -19.67 23.18 7.37
CA SER A 72 -19.85 21.84 6.78
C SER A 72 -19.95 21.90 5.26
N VAL A 73 -19.38 20.93 4.57
CA VAL A 73 -19.59 20.75 3.12
C VAL A 73 -20.19 19.37 2.85
N GLU A 74 -21.29 19.35 2.11
CA GLU A 74 -21.96 18.13 1.64
C GLU A 74 -21.82 18.03 0.12
N ILE A 75 -21.21 16.93 -0.32
CA ILE A 75 -21.04 16.63 -1.73
C ILE A 75 -22.25 15.76 -2.16
N PRO A 76 -23.02 16.17 -3.17
CA PRO A 76 -24.22 15.44 -3.56
C PRO A 76 -23.85 14.13 -4.28
N ASP A 77 -24.68 13.09 -4.14
CA ASP A 77 -24.51 11.83 -4.87
C ASP A 77 -24.62 12.00 -6.39
N LYS A 78 -25.32 13.05 -6.85
CA LYS A 78 -25.53 13.30 -8.28
C LYS A 78 -25.43 14.77 -8.63
N ILE A 79 -24.87 15.05 -9.80
CA ILE A 79 -24.94 16.35 -10.48
C ILE A 79 -25.44 16.09 -11.91
N GLU A 80 -26.47 16.81 -12.33
CA GLU A 80 -27.11 16.62 -13.65
C GLU A 80 -27.51 15.16 -13.95
N ASN A 81 -28.06 14.47 -12.94
CA ASN A 81 -28.45 13.05 -12.97
C ASN A 81 -27.31 12.03 -13.16
N LEU A 82 -26.05 12.48 -13.16
CA LEU A 82 -24.89 11.60 -13.19
C LEU A 82 -24.30 11.43 -11.78
N PRO A 83 -23.83 10.22 -11.42
CA PRO A 83 -23.24 9.96 -10.12
C PRO A 83 -21.92 10.72 -9.92
N VAL A 84 -21.69 11.22 -8.71
CA VAL A 84 -20.38 11.76 -8.31
C VAL A 84 -19.51 10.61 -7.82
N THR A 85 -18.58 10.17 -8.65
CA THR A 85 -17.77 8.98 -8.39
C THR A 85 -16.35 9.30 -7.94
N GLU A 86 -15.87 10.52 -8.19
CA GLU A 86 -14.51 10.90 -7.78
C GLU A 86 -14.40 12.30 -7.19
N ILE A 87 -13.50 12.41 -6.21
CA ILE A 87 -12.94 13.70 -5.80
C ILE A 87 -11.60 13.85 -6.49
N GLY A 88 -11.47 14.88 -7.33
CA GLY A 88 -10.30 15.16 -8.14
C GLY A 88 -9.10 15.64 -7.33
N MET A 89 -7.94 15.62 -7.98
CA MET A 89 -6.68 16.07 -7.39
C MET A 89 -6.82 17.52 -6.90
N TYR A 90 -6.42 17.78 -5.66
CA TYR A 90 -6.49 19.10 -4.99
C TYR A 90 -7.90 19.69 -4.82
N ALA A 91 -8.99 18.96 -5.10
CA ALA A 91 -10.33 19.56 -5.19
C ALA A 91 -10.79 20.29 -3.91
N PHE A 92 -10.35 19.84 -2.75
CA PHE A 92 -10.61 20.43 -1.44
C PHE A 92 -9.31 20.79 -0.70
N GLN A 93 -8.18 20.91 -1.39
CA GLN A 93 -6.93 21.28 -0.74
C GLN A 93 -7.09 22.63 -0.01
N LEU A 94 -6.57 22.73 1.22
CA LEU A 94 -6.69 23.92 2.08
C LEU A 94 -8.13 24.30 2.47
N ASN A 95 -9.12 23.43 2.23
CA ASN A 95 -10.49 23.71 2.63
C ASN A 95 -10.60 23.81 4.16
N SER A 96 -11.51 24.66 4.61
CA SER A 96 -11.65 25.02 6.03
C SER A 96 -12.89 24.44 6.72
N ALA A 97 -13.65 23.58 6.02
CA ALA A 97 -14.78 22.87 6.58
C ALA A 97 -14.38 21.98 7.75
N LYS A 98 -15.23 21.94 8.79
CA LYS A 98 -15.01 21.07 9.96
C LYS A 98 -15.50 19.65 9.73
N SER A 99 -16.56 19.51 8.95
CA SER A 99 -17.16 18.23 8.57
C SER A 99 -17.38 18.16 7.06
N LEU A 100 -17.06 17.01 6.49
CA LEU A 100 -17.29 16.68 5.10
C LEU A 100 -18.22 15.47 5.01
N LYS A 101 -19.32 15.61 4.27
CA LYS A 101 -20.16 14.47 3.89
C LYS A 101 -19.82 14.11 2.44
N LEU A 102 -19.19 12.95 2.28
CA LEU A 102 -18.87 12.35 0.99
C LEU A 102 -20.12 11.64 0.43
N PRO A 103 -20.26 11.55 -0.91
CA PRO A 103 -21.40 10.87 -1.51
C PRO A 103 -21.25 9.35 -1.43
N ASP A 104 -22.37 8.63 -1.35
CA ASP A 104 -22.41 7.16 -1.28
C ASP A 104 -22.05 6.51 -2.64
N THR A 105 -21.95 7.31 -3.70
CA THR A 105 -21.49 6.88 -5.03
C THR A 105 -19.98 7.02 -5.23
N LEU A 106 -19.25 7.54 -4.23
CA LEU A 106 -17.83 7.86 -4.36
C LEU A 106 -16.97 6.60 -4.41
N THR A 107 -16.21 6.41 -5.47
CA THR A 107 -15.30 5.26 -5.63
C THR A 107 -13.84 5.65 -5.44
N VAL A 108 -13.45 6.88 -5.78
CA VAL A 108 -12.04 7.34 -5.75
C VAL A 108 -11.88 8.70 -5.08
N ILE A 109 -10.93 8.79 -4.16
CA ILE A 109 -10.41 10.05 -3.61
C ILE A 109 -9.01 10.24 -4.18
N ASN A 110 -8.79 11.23 -5.06
CA ASN A 110 -7.50 11.42 -5.71
C ASN A 110 -6.44 12.06 -4.81
N SER A 111 -5.20 12.07 -5.29
CA SER A 111 -4.06 12.61 -4.55
C SER A 111 -4.28 14.07 -4.13
N TYR A 112 -3.86 14.41 -2.92
CA TYR A 112 -4.05 15.73 -2.31
C TYR A 112 -5.50 16.25 -2.26
N ALA A 113 -6.51 15.42 -2.54
CA ALA A 113 -7.91 15.85 -2.62
C ALA A 113 -8.35 16.70 -1.42
N PHE A 114 -7.97 16.31 -0.20
CA PHE A 114 -8.26 17.01 1.06
C PHE A 114 -6.98 17.43 1.79
N GLY A 115 -5.85 17.56 1.09
CA GLY A 115 -4.59 17.94 1.70
C GLY A 115 -4.68 19.30 2.39
N MET A 116 -4.02 19.45 3.54
CA MET A 116 -3.93 20.69 4.30
C MET A 116 -5.28 21.22 4.82
N CYS A 117 -6.30 20.37 4.98
CA CYS A 117 -7.60 20.75 5.57
C CYS A 117 -7.46 20.94 7.10
N LYS A 118 -7.17 22.17 7.53
CA LYS A 118 -6.79 22.48 8.92
C LYS A 118 -7.87 22.21 9.98
N ASN A 119 -9.13 22.20 9.58
CA ASN A 119 -10.27 22.12 10.49
C ASN A 119 -11.02 20.79 10.40
N LEU A 120 -10.69 19.92 9.43
CA LEU A 120 -11.38 18.64 9.26
C LEU A 120 -11.06 17.75 10.45
N THR A 121 -12.09 17.37 11.22
CA THR A 121 -11.92 16.64 12.49
C THR A 121 -12.23 15.16 12.38
N THR A 122 -13.29 14.85 11.64
CA THR A 122 -13.80 13.50 11.43
C THR A 122 -14.12 13.29 9.97
N LEU A 123 -13.92 12.07 9.51
CA LEU A 123 -14.27 11.65 8.17
C LEU A 123 -14.81 10.22 8.20
N THR A 124 -15.91 9.99 7.49
CA THR A 124 -16.38 8.65 7.16
C THR A 124 -16.07 8.40 5.69
N ILE A 125 -15.31 7.33 5.41
CA ILE A 125 -15.04 6.87 4.06
C ILE A 125 -16.23 6.00 3.62
N PRO A 126 -16.95 6.35 2.53
CA PRO A 126 -18.08 5.55 2.06
C PRO A 126 -17.71 4.12 1.67
N ASP A 127 -18.66 3.19 1.80
CA ASP A 127 -18.49 1.76 1.44
C ASP A 127 -18.19 1.53 -0.04
N SER A 128 -18.50 2.49 -0.91
CA SER A 128 -18.18 2.42 -2.34
C SER A 128 -16.72 2.76 -2.66
N VAL A 129 -15.96 3.34 -1.71
CA VAL A 129 -14.58 3.77 -1.96
C VAL A 129 -13.67 2.55 -2.05
N VAL A 130 -12.94 2.47 -3.16
CA VAL A 130 -11.94 1.42 -3.39
C VAL A 130 -10.51 1.96 -3.34
N LYS A 131 -10.34 3.28 -3.54
CA LYS A 131 -9.01 3.90 -3.64
C LYS A 131 -8.93 5.31 -3.07
N ILE A 132 -7.84 5.57 -2.36
CA ILE A 132 -7.44 6.88 -1.82
C ILE A 132 -6.01 7.18 -2.26
N GLY A 133 -5.81 8.34 -2.90
CA GLY A 133 -4.56 8.75 -3.49
C GLY A 133 -3.50 9.19 -2.48
N MET A 134 -2.31 9.47 -3.03
CA MET A 134 -1.16 9.94 -2.24
C MET A 134 -1.47 11.30 -1.61
N HIS A 135 -1.06 11.51 -0.36
CA HIS A 135 -1.22 12.78 0.35
C HIS A 135 -2.68 13.27 0.47
N ALA A 136 -3.69 12.41 0.24
CA ALA A 136 -5.09 12.84 0.14
C ALA A 136 -5.59 13.58 1.39
N PHE A 137 -5.05 13.26 2.57
CA PHE A 137 -5.34 13.91 3.86
C PHE A 137 -4.05 14.35 4.58
N GLU A 138 -2.96 14.57 3.84
CA GLU A 138 -1.72 15.08 4.43
C GLU A 138 -1.94 16.45 5.09
N ASP A 139 -1.24 16.71 6.19
CA ASP A 139 -1.25 18.00 6.89
C ASP A 139 -2.67 18.45 7.30
N CYS A 140 -3.52 17.49 7.71
CA CYS A 140 -4.81 17.76 8.35
C CYS A 140 -4.65 17.66 9.88
N PRO A 141 -4.18 18.73 10.57
CA PRO A 141 -3.79 18.70 11.98
C PRO A 141 -4.94 18.47 12.97
N ALA A 142 -6.19 18.59 12.52
CA ALA A 142 -7.37 18.35 13.33
C ALA A 142 -7.98 16.95 13.09
N LEU A 143 -7.51 16.18 12.12
CA LEU A 143 -8.14 14.92 11.71
C LEU A 143 -7.82 13.80 12.73
N GLU A 144 -8.75 13.60 13.65
CA GLU A 144 -8.62 12.67 14.78
C GLU A 144 -9.30 11.33 14.51
N THR A 145 -10.42 11.34 13.78
CA THR A 145 -11.23 10.14 13.55
C THR A 145 -11.44 9.91 12.07
N ILE A 146 -11.17 8.68 11.64
CA ILE A 146 -11.49 8.19 10.30
C ILE A 146 -12.20 6.86 10.48
N ASN A 147 -13.41 6.77 9.95
CA ASN A 147 -14.17 5.53 9.89
C ASN A 147 -13.96 4.96 8.49
N PHE A 148 -13.21 3.87 8.41
CA PHE A 148 -13.04 3.10 7.18
C PHE A 148 -14.23 2.14 7.00
N PRO A 149 -14.57 1.78 5.76
CA PRO A 149 -15.49 0.67 5.51
C PRO A 149 -14.84 -0.66 5.91
N ASP A 150 -15.58 -1.77 5.94
CA ASP A 150 -15.06 -3.08 6.39
C ASP A 150 -14.29 -3.87 5.31
N HIS A 151 -14.10 -3.31 4.11
CA HIS A 151 -13.31 -3.91 3.03
C HIS A 151 -11.96 -3.20 2.81
N LEU A 152 -11.08 -3.86 2.05
CA LEU A 152 -9.77 -3.32 1.68
C LEU A 152 -9.94 -2.06 0.82
N VAL A 153 -9.28 -0.98 1.23
CA VAL A 153 -9.18 0.28 0.47
C VAL A 153 -7.72 0.53 0.13
N GLU A 154 -7.40 0.64 -1.17
CA GLU A 154 -6.04 0.95 -1.60
C GLU A 154 -5.68 2.39 -1.21
N THR A 155 -4.58 2.58 -0.48
CA THR A 155 -4.11 3.90 -0.05
C THR A 155 -2.75 4.24 -0.66
N GLY A 156 -2.58 5.50 -1.06
CA GLY A 156 -1.31 6.02 -1.56
C GLY A 156 -0.29 6.36 -0.47
N ASP A 157 0.88 6.80 -0.93
CA ASP A 157 1.93 7.30 -0.06
C ASP A 157 1.49 8.54 0.74
N TYR A 158 1.92 8.64 2.00
CA TYR A 158 1.67 9.76 2.91
C TYR A 158 0.19 10.18 3.03
N THR A 159 -0.76 9.30 2.70
CA THR A 159 -2.20 9.64 2.66
C THR A 159 -2.69 10.34 3.93
N PHE A 160 -2.21 9.93 5.12
CA PHE A 160 -2.59 10.51 6.41
C PHE A 160 -1.41 11.16 7.15
N ASN A 161 -0.38 11.59 6.42
CA ASN A 161 0.81 12.18 7.02
C ASN A 161 0.47 13.44 7.83
N ASN A 162 1.16 13.63 8.96
CA ASN A 162 0.93 14.76 9.88
C ASN A 162 -0.53 14.92 10.36
N THR A 163 -1.23 13.80 10.58
CA THR A 163 -2.56 13.78 11.21
C THR A 163 -2.52 13.23 12.65
N PRO A 164 -3.38 13.71 13.55
CA PRO A 164 -3.59 13.08 14.85
C PRO A 164 -4.03 11.61 14.75
N TRP A 165 -4.85 11.26 13.76
CA TRP A 165 -5.29 9.89 13.52
C TRP A 165 -4.12 8.93 13.26
N LEU A 166 -3.22 9.24 12.32
CA LEU A 166 -2.06 8.40 12.04
C LEU A 166 -1.12 8.32 13.25
N SER A 167 -0.93 9.45 13.94
CA SER A 167 -0.14 9.51 15.17
C SER A 167 -0.72 8.63 16.28
N ALA A 168 -2.05 8.50 16.35
CA ALA A 168 -2.72 7.61 17.29
C ALA A 168 -2.58 6.14 16.88
N GLN A 169 -2.66 5.79 15.60
CA GLN A 169 -2.44 4.40 15.15
C GLN A 169 -1.02 3.94 15.41
N ARG A 170 0.00 4.76 15.10
CA ARG A 170 1.42 4.45 15.37
C ARG A 170 1.73 4.17 16.85
N LYS A 171 0.91 4.69 17.78
CA LYS A 171 1.03 4.39 19.22
C LYS A 171 0.46 3.03 19.59
N LYS A 172 -0.52 2.53 18.84
CA LYS A 172 -1.08 1.18 19.02
C LYS A 172 -0.13 0.16 18.42
N ASP A 173 0.28 0.40 17.17
CA ASP A 173 1.22 -0.43 16.44
C ASP A 173 2.04 0.44 15.47
N PRO A 174 3.38 0.37 15.48
CA PRO A 174 4.21 1.06 14.49
C PRO A 174 4.03 0.54 13.06
N LEU A 175 3.46 -0.65 12.86
CA LEU A 175 3.06 -1.23 11.59
C LEU A 175 1.55 -1.00 11.39
N VAL A 176 1.19 0.17 10.88
CA VAL A 176 -0.20 0.59 10.76
C VAL A 176 -0.87 -0.15 9.61
N ILE A 177 -1.74 -1.11 9.94
CA ILE A 177 -2.53 -1.90 9.01
C ILE A 177 -4.01 -1.52 9.16
N VAL A 178 -4.69 -1.32 8.04
CA VAL A 178 -6.13 -1.06 7.97
C VAL A 178 -6.73 -1.97 6.89
N ASN A 179 -7.68 -2.82 7.28
CA ASN A 179 -8.41 -3.73 6.39
C ASN A 179 -7.53 -4.56 5.45
N GLY A 180 -6.42 -5.10 5.97
CA GLY A 180 -5.46 -5.88 5.18
C GLY A 180 -4.52 -5.03 4.30
N GLY A 181 -4.57 -3.70 4.39
CA GLY A 181 -3.62 -2.79 3.76
C GLY A 181 -2.60 -2.26 4.76
N LEU A 182 -1.32 -2.46 4.51
CA LEU A 182 -0.25 -1.79 5.26
C LEU A 182 -0.09 -0.35 4.75
N ILE A 183 -0.44 0.63 5.57
CA ILE A 183 -0.47 2.04 5.17
C ILE A 183 0.73 2.85 5.67
N ASP A 184 1.35 2.45 6.79
CA ASP A 184 2.54 3.13 7.31
C ASP A 184 3.36 2.23 8.23
N GLY A 185 4.65 2.07 7.94
CA GLY A 185 5.65 1.38 8.75
C GLY A 185 6.86 2.27 9.09
N ARG A 186 6.73 3.59 8.97
CA ARG A 186 7.86 4.54 9.07
C ARG A 186 8.45 4.67 10.46
N THR A 187 7.73 4.21 11.48
CA THR A 187 8.17 4.22 12.88
C THR A 187 8.55 2.84 13.40
N CYS A 188 8.49 1.80 12.56
CA CYS A 188 9.00 0.46 12.88
C CYS A 188 10.51 0.50 13.15
N LYS A 189 11.01 -0.45 13.94
CA LYS A 189 12.42 -0.52 14.34
C LYS A 189 12.92 -1.95 14.31
N GLY A 190 14.21 -2.13 14.03
CA GLY A 190 14.84 -3.45 14.02
C GLY A 190 14.25 -4.32 12.91
N ASP A 191 13.98 -5.57 13.25
CA ASP A 191 13.48 -6.56 12.30
C ASP A 191 11.96 -6.47 12.18
N VAL A 192 11.48 -6.35 10.94
CA VAL A 192 10.05 -6.22 10.64
C VAL A 192 9.58 -7.43 9.85
N VAL A 193 8.48 -8.03 10.29
CA VAL A 193 7.77 -9.06 9.55
C VAL A 193 6.37 -8.55 9.29
N VAL A 194 6.02 -8.36 8.02
CA VAL A 194 4.66 -7.96 7.62
C VAL A 194 3.76 -9.20 7.66
N PRO A 195 2.62 -9.18 8.40
CA PRO A 195 1.74 -10.34 8.55
C PRO A 195 1.12 -10.83 7.23
N SER A 196 0.86 -12.13 7.11
CA SER A 196 0.23 -12.79 5.94
C SER A 196 -1.21 -12.33 5.64
N SER A 197 -1.86 -11.68 6.62
CA SER A 197 -3.16 -11.03 6.45
C SER A 197 -3.08 -9.80 5.54
N VAL A 198 -1.91 -9.19 5.37
CA VAL A 198 -1.70 -8.03 4.50
C VAL A 198 -1.76 -8.46 3.02
N LYS A 199 -2.64 -7.84 2.25
CA LYS A 199 -2.84 -8.07 0.81
C LYS A 199 -2.33 -6.92 -0.06
N PHE A 200 -2.19 -5.73 0.55
CA PHE A 200 -1.77 -4.52 -0.14
C PHE A 200 -0.79 -3.75 0.75
N ILE A 201 0.19 -3.08 0.12
CA ILE A 201 1.08 -2.16 0.81
C ILE A 201 1.05 -0.83 0.08
N ALA A 202 0.86 0.27 0.82
CA ALA A 202 0.93 1.61 0.26
C ALA A 202 2.33 1.90 -0.28
N SER A 203 2.42 2.64 -1.39
CA SER A 203 3.68 3.17 -1.88
C SER A 203 4.41 3.92 -0.77
N GLY A 204 5.71 3.67 -0.64
CA GLY A 204 6.52 4.33 0.39
C GLY A 204 6.20 3.96 1.84
N ALA A 205 5.46 2.88 2.14
CA ALA A 205 5.05 2.56 3.51
C ALA A 205 6.21 2.54 4.54
N PHE A 206 7.43 2.15 4.16
CA PHE A 206 8.63 2.23 5.00
C PHE A 206 9.61 3.33 4.58
N ALA A 207 9.27 4.18 3.61
CA ALA A 207 10.18 5.18 3.07
C ALA A 207 10.74 6.10 4.17
N LYS A 208 12.05 6.33 4.12
CA LYS A 208 12.88 7.08 5.08
C LYS A 208 12.93 6.48 6.48
N ASN A 209 12.50 5.22 6.66
CA ASN A 209 12.71 4.52 7.92
C ASN A 209 14.19 4.10 8.06
N THR A 210 14.95 4.84 8.87
CA THR A 210 16.36 4.57 9.13
C THR A 210 16.61 3.67 10.33
N ASP A 211 15.56 3.14 10.95
CA ASP A 211 15.64 2.31 12.17
C ASP A 211 15.41 0.82 11.90
N ILE A 212 14.82 0.45 10.75
CA ILE A 212 14.66 -0.95 10.36
C ILE A 212 15.98 -1.55 9.86
N THR A 213 16.24 -2.80 10.26
CA THR A 213 17.46 -3.57 9.93
C THR A 213 17.16 -4.73 9.00
N SER A 214 15.97 -5.32 9.10
CA SER A 214 15.46 -6.32 8.17
C SER A 214 13.97 -6.15 7.90
N ALA A 215 13.50 -6.64 6.76
CA ALA A 215 12.09 -6.63 6.41
C ALA A 215 11.68 -7.92 5.68
N VAL A 216 10.63 -8.58 6.15
CA VAL A 216 9.99 -9.72 5.47
C VAL A 216 8.61 -9.29 4.98
N ILE A 217 8.42 -9.34 3.67
CA ILE A 217 7.13 -9.10 3.00
C ILE A 217 6.50 -10.46 2.67
N PRO A 218 5.23 -10.70 3.06
CA PRO A 218 4.61 -12.01 3.00
C PRO A 218 4.27 -12.44 1.58
N ALA A 219 4.00 -13.73 1.41
CA ALA A 219 3.63 -14.33 0.12
C ALA A 219 2.33 -13.76 -0.46
N SER A 220 1.46 -13.23 0.39
CA SER A 220 0.19 -12.60 0.04
C SER A 220 0.31 -11.26 -0.69
N VAL A 221 1.51 -10.67 -0.76
CA VAL A 221 1.78 -9.41 -1.46
C VAL A 221 2.57 -9.69 -2.73
N SER A 222 1.87 -9.70 -3.87
CA SER A 222 2.46 -9.97 -5.18
C SER A 222 3.05 -8.74 -5.86
N MET A 223 2.49 -7.55 -5.60
CA MET A 223 2.98 -6.29 -6.15
C MET A 223 3.70 -5.49 -5.07
N ILE A 224 5.02 -5.37 -5.20
CA ILE A 224 5.83 -4.55 -4.30
C ILE A 224 5.79 -3.11 -4.82
N PRO A 225 5.18 -2.17 -4.06
CA PRO A 225 4.84 -0.85 -4.57
C PRO A 225 6.08 0.06 -4.66
N ASP A 226 5.93 1.14 -5.43
CA ASP A 226 6.96 2.17 -5.55
C ASP A 226 7.45 2.68 -4.19
N ASN A 227 8.75 2.92 -4.12
CA ASN A 227 9.46 3.54 -3.00
C ASN A 227 9.31 2.82 -1.65
N LEU A 228 8.85 1.56 -1.61
CA LEU A 228 8.51 0.85 -0.37
C LEU A 228 9.54 1.05 0.75
N PHE A 229 10.82 0.81 0.47
CA PHE A 229 11.95 1.01 1.39
C PHE A 229 12.87 2.14 0.96
N TRP A 230 12.41 3.10 0.16
CA TRP A 230 13.24 4.21 -0.29
C TRP A 230 13.89 4.92 0.91
N TYR A 231 15.21 5.11 0.87
CA TYR A 231 16.00 5.72 1.93
C TYR A 231 15.99 4.97 3.28
N CYS A 232 15.76 3.67 3.29
CA CYS A 232 15.96 2.82 4.49
C CYS A 232 17.44 2.53 4.71
N SER A 233 18.21 3.54 5.13
CA SER A 233 19.67 3.51 5.17
C SER A 233 20.30 2.52 6.18
N SER A 234 19.50 1.94 7.08
CA SER A 234 19.92 0.88 8.02
C SER A 234 19.50 -0.53 7.58
N LEU A 235 18.70 -0.66 6.53
CA LEU A 235 18.21 -1.96 6.05
C LEU A 235 19.37 -2.79 5.52
N THR A 236 19.59 -3.95 6.13
CA THR A 236 20.68 -4.90 5.79
C THR A 236 20.17 -6.13 5.07
N SER A 237 18.94 -6.55 5.34
CA SER A 237 18.31 -7.69 4.67
C SER A 237 16.86 -7.40 4.31
N ALA A 238 16.39 -8.00 3.21
CA ALA A 238 14.98 -8.00 2.87
C ALA A 238 14.58 -9.32 2.21
N GLU A 239 13.38 -9.81 2.52
CA GLU A 239 12.82 -11.02 1.95
C GLU A 239 11.43 -10.71 1.38
N LEU A 240 11.25 -10.96 0.08
CA LEU A 240 10.04 -10.65 -0.66
C LEU A 240 9.37 -11.95 -1.12
N LYS A 241 8.63 -12.60 -0.21
CA LYS A 241 8.12 -13.96 -0.38
C LYS A 241 7.08 -14.09 -1.51
N GLY A 242 6.33 -13.05 -1.83
CA GLY A 242 5.24 -13.09 -2.83
C GLY A 242 5.55 -12.39 -4.15
N ALA A 243 6.66 -11.69 -4.25
CA ALA A 243 6.85 -10.65 -5.25
C ALA A 243 6.83 -11.18 -6.69
N GLU A 244 5.83 -10.75 -7.46
CA GLU A 244 5.79 -10.86 -8.93
C GLU A 244 6.35 -9.62 -9.62
N THR A 245 6.22 -8.44 -9.00
CA THR A 245 6.74 -7.18 -9.54
C THR A 245 7.38 -6.32 -8.47
N LEU A 246 8.53 -5.71 -8.79
CA LEU A 246 9.16 -4.66 -7.98
C LEU A 246 9.00 -3.29 -8.66
N GLY A 247 8.35 -2.36 -7.98
CA GLY A 247 8.13 -1.00 -8.47
C GLY A 247 9.38 -0.10 -8.47
N PHE A 248 9.17 1.15 -8.88
CA PHE A 248 10.21 2.17 -8.92
C PHE A 248 10.76 2.46 -7.52
N GLY A 249 12.09 2.55 -7.37
CA GLY A 249 12.72 3.05 -6.14
C GLY A 249 12.54 2.19 -4.88
N VAL A 250 12.03 0.96 -4.98
CA VAL A 250 11.74 0.08 -3.82
C VAL A 250 12.89 0.04 -2.81
N PHE A 251 14.14 -0.13 -3.27
CA PHE A 251 15.35 -0.17 -2.44
C PHE A 251 16.29 1.02 -2.72
N GLY A 252 15.73 2.13 -3.18
CA GLY A 252 16.52 3.31 -3.48
C GLY A 252 17.25 3.82 -2.22
N ALA A 253 18.52 4.18 -2.34
CA ALA A 253 19.38 4.62 -1.23
C ALA A 253 19.48 3.65 -0.02
N CYS A 254 19.15 2.36 -0.18
CA CYS A 254 19.35 1.32 0.84
C CYS A 254 20.80 0.82 0.86
N ASN A 255 21.74 1.71 1.22
CA ASN A 255 23.18 1.51 1.05
C ASN A 255 23.84 0.42 1.93
N LYS A 256 23.07 -0.19 2.85
CA LYS A 256 23.53 -1.31 3.68
C LYS A 256 22.91 -2.65 3.31
N LEU A 257 22.08 -2.72 2.27
CA LEU A 257 21.37 -3.94 1.87
C LEU A 257 22.36 -4.98 1.33
N THR A 258 22.73 -5.95 2.15
CA THR A 258 23.69 -7.00 1.83
C THR A 258 23.06 -8.34 1.50
N ASP A 259 21.81 -8.57 1.91
CA ASP A 259 21.06 -9.79 1.67
C ASP A 259 19.68 -9.46 1.12
N LEU A 260 19.35 -9.95 -0.08
CA LEU A 260 18.04 -9.74 -0.68
C LEU A 260 17.51 -11.07 -1.17
N LYS A 261 16.41 -11.53 -0.61
CA LYS A 261 15.73 -12.76 -1.02
C LYS A 261 14.45 -12.43 -1.77
N ILE A 262 14.26 -13.08 -2.90
CA ILE A 262 13.19 -12.74 -3.85
C ILE A 262 12.49 -14.01 -4.29
N SER A 263 11.15 -13.96 -4.28
CA SER A 263 10.29 -15.04 -4.76
C SER A 263 10.62 -15.51 -6.16
N GLY A 264 10.51 -16.82 -6.39
CA GLY A 264 10.60 -17.45 -7.71
C GLY A 264 9.53 -16.99 -8.70
N LYS A 265 8.45 -16.37 -8.20
CA LYS A 265 7.33 -15.85 -8.99
C LYS A 265 7.64 -14.52 -9.69
N LEU A 266 8.80 -13.90 -9.43
CA LEU A 266 9.15 -12.60 -9.97
C LEU A 266 9.07 -12.60 -11.50
N LYS A 267 8.37 -11.61 -12.07
CA LYS A 267 8.19 -11.37 -13.51
C LYS A 267 8.88 -10.10 -13.96
N LYS A 268 8.90 -9.06 -13.12
CA LYS A 268 9.41 -7.73 -13.49
C LYS A 268 10.09 -6.99 -12.34
N ILE A 269 11.19 -6.31 -12.67
CA ILE A 269 11.83 -5.27 -11.86
C ILE A 269 11.75 -3.98 -12.67
N ASP A 270 11.13 -2.94 -12.12
CA ASP A 270 11.04 -1.65 -12.79
C ASP A 270 12.38 -0.88 -12.75
N GLY A 271 12.52 0.07 -13.67
CA GLY A 271 13.65 0.99 -13.68
C GLY A 271 13.78 1.72 -12.34
N TYR A 272 15.02 1.98 -11.93
CA TYR A 272 15.35 2.70 -10.70
C TYR A 272 14.92 2.01 -9.39
N THR A 273 14.50 0.73 -9.40
CA THR A 273 14.25 -0.08 -8.20
C THR A 273 15.36 0.08 -7.15
N PHE A 274 16.62 0.12 -7.60
CA PHE A 274 17.81 0.25 -6.76
C PHE A 274 18.55 1.59 -6.94
N THR A 275 17.83 2.67 -7.27
CA THR A 275 18.44 4.01 -7.49
C THR A 275 19.28 4.47 -6.28
N ASP A 276 20.44 5.09 -6.53
CA ASP A 276 21.37 5.54 -5.48
C ASP A 276 21.77 4.46 -4.46
N ASN A 277 21.62 3.17 -4.81
CA ASN A 277 22.05 2.06 -3.98
C ASN A 277 23.51 1.71 -4.29
N THR A 278 24.36 1.76 -3.26
CA THR A 278 25.80 1.47 -3.35
C THR A 278 26.21 0.14 -2.74
N ALA A 279 25.26 -0.62 -2.20
CA ALA A 279 25.55 -1.89 -1.55
C ALA A 279 26.02 -2.96 -2.55
N ALA A 280 26.75 -3.94 -2.04
CA ALA A 280 27.10 -5.18 -2.72
C ALA A 280 26.32 -6.31 -2.06
N ALA A 281 25.14 -6.62 -2.60
CA ALA A 281 24.23 -7.61 -2.05
C ALA A 281 24.49 -9.02 -2.59
N THR A 282 24.16 -10.01 -1.78
CA THR A 282 23.79 -11.34 -2.29
C THR A 282 22.30 -11.33 -2.57
N ILE A 283 21.92 -11.61 -3.82
CA ILE A 283 20.54 -11.84 -4.22
C ILE A 283 20.31 -13.35 -4.24
N THR A 284 19.47 -13.82 -3.32
CA THR A 284 18.95 -15.19 -3.35
C THR A 284 17.62 -15.18 -4.09
N PHE A 285 17.56 -15.89 -5.21
CA PHE A 285 16.34 -16.08 -5.98
C PHE A 285 15.82 -17.50 -5.78
N TYR A 286 14.56 -17.63 -5.37
CA TYR A 286 13.89 -18.91 -5.11
C TYR A 286 13.41 -19.59 -6.39
N GLY A 287 14.35 -19.86 -7.27
CA GLY A 287 14.13 -20.54 -8.53
C GLY A 287 15.43 -20.72 -9.29
N SER A 288 15.33 -21.26 -10.50
CA SER A 288 16.50 -21.52 -11.35
C SER A 288 17.11 -20.23 -11.93
N GLU A 289 18.36 -20.33 -12.37
CA GLU A 289 19.00 -19.27 -13.15
C GLU A 289 18.24 -18.97 -14.46
N ALA A 290 17.60 -19.99 -15.07
CA ALA A 290 16.82 -19.83 -16.29
C ALA A 290 15.58 -18.96 -16.08
N THR A 291 14.86 -19.20 -14.97
CA THR A 291 13.71 -18.38 -14.57
C THR A 291 14.14 -16.95 -14.24
N TRP A 292 15.26 -16.77 -13.52
CA TRP A 292 15.81 -15.43 -13.28
C TRP A 292 16.12 -14.69 -14.58
N LYS A 293 16.73 -15.34 -15.58
CA LYS A 293 17.02 -14.73 -16.88
C LYS A 293 15.77 -14.29 -17.64
N SER A 294 14.61 -14.91 -17.40
CA SER A 294 13.34 -14.56 -18.04
C SER A 294 12.65 -13.32 -17.44
N VAL A 295 13.00 -12.93 -16.21
CA VAL A 295 12.43 -11.74 -15.55
C VAL A 295 12.77 -10.48 -16.34
N GLU A 296 11.79 -9.63 -16.60
CA GLU A 296 12.01 -8.30 -17.20
C GLU A 296 12.74 -7.40 -16.19
N LYS A 297 13.88 -6.81 -16.59
CA LYS A 297 14.73 -5.98 -15.71
C LYS A 297 15.24 -4.75 -16.45
N PRO A 298 15.55 -3.66 -15.74
CA PRO A 298 16.19 -2.50 -16.35
C PRO A 298 17.55 -2.86 -16.96
N GLU A 299 17.85 -2.25 -18.10
CA GLU A 299 19.17 -2.34 -18.71
C GLU A 299 20.21 -1.63 -17.83
N ASN A 300 21.39 -2.25 -17.66
CA ASN A 300 22.56 -1.65 -17.01
C ASN A 300 22.35 -1.15 -15.57
N ASP A 301 21.45 -1.76 -14.80
CA ASP A 301 21.32 -1.43 -13.38
C ASP A 301 22.59 -1.81 -12.60
N ALA A 302 23.24 -0.82 -12.01
CA ALA A 302 24.54 -0.98 -11.38
C ALA A 302 24.48 -1.85 -10.11
N PHE A 303 23.36 -1.88 -9.40
CA PHE A 303 23.19 -2.76 -8.23
C PHE A 303 23.10 -4.21 -8.68
N LEU A 304 22.27 -4.49 -9.68
CA LEU A 304 22.15 -5.85 -10.25
C LEU A 304 23.47 -6.35 -10.85
N GLN A 305 24.28 -5.49 -11.45
CA GLN A 305 25.61 -5.87 -11.98
C GLN A 305 26.63 -6.22 -10.89
N ARG A 306 26.54 -5.60 -9.71
CA ARG A 306 27.45 -5.85 -8.58
C ARG A 306 27.01 -7.03 -7.71
N ALA A 307 25.74 -7.40 -7.77
CA ALA A 307 25.17 -8.44 -6.92
C ALA A 307 25.83 -9.81 -7.18
N LYS A 308 25.96 -10.59 -6.10
CA LYS A 308 26.23 -12.03 -6.19
C LYS A 308 24.90 -12.76 -6.23
N TYR A 309 24.79 -13.78 -7.06
CA TYR A 309 23.53 -14.52 -7.23
C TYR A 309 23.63 -15.92 -6.62
N VAL A 310 22.58 -16.28 -5.87
CA VAL A 310 22.33 -17.63 -5.37
C VAL A 310 20.96 -18.06 -5.90
N PHE A 311 20.91 -19.23 -6.53
CA PHE A 311 19.67 -19.81 -7.04
C PHE A 311 19.31 -21.00 -6.17
N ASP A 312 18.18 -20.90 -5.48
CA ASP A 312 17.66 -21.96 -4.62
C ASP A 312 16.45 -22.60 -5.29
N GLU A 313 16.70 -23.71 -5.98
CA GLU A 313 15.66 -24.52 -6.62
C GLU A 313 14.99 -25.50 -5.65
N SER A 314 15.53 -25.64 -4.42
CA SER A 314 14.93 -26.47 -3.37
C SER A 314 13.87 -25.72 -2.58
N HIS A 315 13.87 -24.38 -2.67
CA HIS A 315 12.85 -23.55 -2.07
C HIS A 315 11.50 -23.81 -2.72
N THR A 316 10.63 -24.52 -2.00
CA THR A 316 9.21 -24.52 -2.30
C THR A 316 8.62 -23.25 -1.73
N GLU A 317 8.29 -22.30 -2.62
CA GLU A 317 7.46 -21.15 -2.25
C GLU A 317 6.24 -21.63 -1.45
N PRO A 318 5.84 -20.92 -0.38
CA PRO A 318 4.60 -21.19 0.34
C PRO A 318 3.49 -21.44 -0.67
N SER A 319 3.01 -22.68 -0.76
CA SER A 319 1.82 -22.92 -1.56
C SER A 319 0.68 -22.18 -0.88
N GLU A 320 0.03 -21.25 -1.57
CA GLU A 320 -1.31 -20.84 -1.15
C GLU A 320 -2.13 -22.13 -0.99
N GLY A 321 -2.66 -22.38 0.20
CA GLY A 321 -3.33 -23.66 0.47
C GLY A 321 -2.46 -24.77 1.07
N LEU A 322 -1.30 -24.48 1.68
CA LEU A 322 -0.50 -25.52 2.34
C LEU A 322 -1.34 -26.15 3.47
N ARG A 323 -1.79 -27.39 3.27
CA ARG A 323 -2.62 -28.12 4.24
C ARG A 323 -1.84 -28.28 5.55
N GLY A 324 -2.31 -27.62 6.59
CA GLY A 324 -1.71 -27.53 7.93
C GLY A 324 -1.15 -26.15 8.30
N ASP A 325 -1.00 -25.23 7.33
CA ASP A 325 -0.48 -23.87 7.53
C ASP A 325 -1.64 -22.92 7.88
N ALA A 326 -2.09 -23.01 9.13
CA ALA A 326 -3.23 -22.27 9.63
C ALA A 326 -2.95 -20.76 9.80
N ASN A 327 -1.68 -20.38 9.99
CA ASN A 327 -1.29 -18.97 10.13
C ASN A 327 -0.94 -18.31 8.76
N CYS A 328 -0.91 -19.11 7.69
CA CYS A 328 -0.58 -18.70 6.32
C CYS A 328 0.83 -18.08 6.18
N ASP A 329 1.79 -18.50 7.01
CA ASP A 329 3.17 -18.02 6.97
C ASP A 329 4.05 -18.80 5.98
N GLY A 330 3.51 -19.89 5.44
CA GLY A 330 4.12 -20.77 4.47
C GLY A 330 4.86 -21.97 5.05
N GLN A 331 4.80 -22.16 6.36
CA GLN A 331 5.35 -23.32 7.06
C GLN A 331 4.21 -24.09 7.72
N VAL A 332 4.41 -25.39 7.90
CA VAL A 332 3.58 -26.19 8.81
C VAL A 332 4.45 -26.42 10.04
N ASP A 333 4.14 -25.73 11.14
CA ASP A 333 4.88 -25.83 12.40
C ASP A 333 3.98 -25.69 13.64
N MET A 334 4.58 -25.58 14.83
CA MET A 334 3.83 -25.50 16.09
C MET A 334 3.05 -24.19 16.25
N SER A 335 3.39 -23.14 15.51
CA SER A 335 2.65 -21.88 15.54
C SER A 335 1.26 -22.00 14.88
N ASP A 336 1.11 -22.87 13.89
CA ASP A 336 -0.20 -23.24 13.32
C ASP A 336 -1.07 -23.92 14.35
N VAL A 337 -0.50 -24.92 15.04
CA VAL A 337 -1.17 -25.65 16.12
C VAL A 337 -1.63 -24.67 17.20
N VAL A 338 -0.77 -23.71 17.57
CA VAL A 338 -1.09 -22.69 18.57
C VAL A 338 -2.22 -21.79 18.09
N LEU A 339 -2.19 -21.30 16.85
CA LEU A 339 -3.23 -20.43 16.31
C LEU A 339 -4.58 -21.15 16.25
N ILE A 340 -4.62 -22.40 15.78
CA ILE A 340 -5.84 -23.22 15.78
C ILE A 340 -6.37 -23.34 17.21
N MET A 341 -5.53 -23.74 18.17
CA MET A 341 -5.96 -23.93 19.56
C MET A 341 -6.42 -22.61 20.21
N GLN A 342 -5.76 -21.49 19.91
CA GLN A 342 -6.17 -20.17 20.39
C GLN A 342 -7.50 -19.71 19.78
N SER A 343 -7.70 -19.93 18.48
CA SER A 343 -8.94 -19.60 17.76
C SER A 343 -10.13 -20.38 18.31
N LEU A 344 -9.95 -21.66 18.63
CA LEU A 344 -10.98 -22.52 19.21
C LEU A 344 -11.26 -22.17 20.68
N ALA A 345 -10.22 -21.83 21.45
CA ALA A 345 -10.35 -21.47 22.86
C ALA A 345 -10.96 -20.08 23.07
N ASN A 346 -10.70 -19.13 22.16
CA ASN A 346 -11.24 -17.77 22.23
C ASN A 346 -11.53 -17.20 20.82
N PRO A 347 -12.67 -17.60 20.21
CA PRO A 347 -13.02 -17.20 18.85
C PRO A 347 -13.15 -15.68 18.66
N ASN A 348 -13.64 -14.95 19.67
CA ASN A 348 -13.79 -13.49 19.58
C ASN A 348 -12.45 -12.74 19.55
N LYS A 349 -11.35 -13.40 19.95
CA LYS A 349 -10.01 -12.81 19.92
C LYS A 349 -9.17 -13.36 18.76
N TYR A 350 -9.20 -14.66 18.53
CA TYR A 350 -8.29 -15.32 17.58
C TYR A 350 -9.03 -16.09 16.46
N GLY A 351 -10.36 -16.11 16.45
CA GLY A 351 -11.16 -16.72 15.36
C GLY A 351 -11.29 -15.80 14.15
N LEU A 352 -12.14 -16.18 13.20
CA LEU A 352 -12.34 -15.46 11.92
C LEU A 352 -12.71 -13.99 12.07
N GLU A 353 -13.50 -13.65 13.09
CA GLU A 353 -13.89 -12.29 13.44
C GLU A 353 -13.11 -11.77 14.66
N GLY A 354 -11.89 -12.31 14.85
CA GLY A 354 -11.06 -12.07 16.00
C GLY A 354 -10.49 -10.65 16.05
N THR A 355 -10.43 -10.09 17.26
CA THR A 355 -9.84 -8.77 17.50
C THR A 355 -8.31 -8.74 17.56
N ALA A 356 -7.63 -9.89 17.63
CA ALA A 356 -6.17 -9.96 17.64
C ALA A 356 -5.60 -9.81 16.23
N GLU A 357 -4.43 -9.20 16.12
CA GLU A 357 -3.73 -9.05 14.84
C GLU A 357 -3.40 -10.41 14.18
N SER A 358 -3.02 -11.40 14.98
CA SER A 358 -2.76 -12.77 14.57
C SER A 358 -3.99 -13.68 14.69
N HIS A 359 -5.18 -13.20 14.34
CA HIS A 359 -6.38 -14.05 14.32
C HIS A 359 -6.43 -14.94 13.08
N LEU A 360 -7.20 -16.02 13.18
CA LEU A 360 -7.40 -16.98 12.10
C LEU A 360 -8.08 -16.30 10.91
N THR A 361 -7.52 -16.44 9.71
CA THR A 361 -8.16 -15.93 8.48
C THR A 361 -9.04 -17.02 7.83
N GLU A 362 -9.90 -16.68 6.87
CA GLU A 362 -10.66 -17.69 6.11
C GLU A 362 -9.73 -18.68 5.39
N GLN A 363 -8.62 -18.19 4.83
CA GLN A 363 -7.60 -19.06 4.23
C GLN A 363 -6.91 -19.92 5.29
N GLY A 364 -6.56 -19.34 6.44
CA GLY A 364 -5.94 -20.07 7.55
C GLY A 364 -6.85 -21.16 8.11
N LYS A 365 -8.15 -20.90 8.15
CA LYS A 365 -9.16 -21.91 8.48
C LYS A 365 -9.20 -23.03 7.45
N ALA A 366 -9.20 -22.70 6.16
CA ALA A 366 -9.20 -23.69 5.08
C ALA A 366 -7.91 -24.51 5.03
N ASN A 367 -6.75 -23.89 5.29
CA ASN A 367 -5.46 -24.57 5.36
C ASN A 367 -5.36 -25.45 6.60
N GLY A 368 -5.77 -24.90 7.75
CA GLY A 368 -5.71 -25.57 9.03
C GLY A 368 -6.71 -26.72 9.16
N ASP A 369 -7.79 -26.72 8.38
CA ASP A 369 -8.74 -27.83 8.28
C ASP A 369 -8.10 -28.97 7.50
N MET A 370 -7.59 -29.96 8.24
CA MET A 370 -6.86 -31.06 7.68
C MET A 370 -7.82 -32.06 7.06
N ASN A 371 -9.03 -32.30 7.55
CA ASN A 371 -9.87 -33.40 7.08
C ASN A 371 -11.13 -32.98 6.31
N GLY A 372 -11.39 -31.68 6.20
CA GLY A 372 -12.55 -31.09 5.53
C GLY A 372 -13.83 -31.12 6.36
N ASP A 373 -13.74 -31.34 7.69
CA ASP A 373 -14.89 -31.32 8.61
C ASP A 373 -15.07 -29.99 9.36
N GLY A 374 -14.31 -28.97 8.97
CA GLY A 374 -14.19 -27.68 9.63
C GLY A 374 -13.00 -27.68 10.59
N LEU A 375 -12.57 -26.49 11.03
CA LEU A 375 -11.40 -26.39 11.89
C LEU A 375 -11.71 -26.88 13.32
N THR A 376 -10.99 -27.91 13.77
CA THR A 376 -11.15 -28.57 15.07
C THR A 376 -9.83 -28.77 15.82
N VAL A 377 -9.91 -29.25 17.07
CA VAL A 377 -8.73 -29.71 17.82
C VAL A 377 -8.09 -30.93 17.15
N GLY A 378 -8.87 -31.73 16.40
CA GLY A 378 -8.38 -32.86 15.64
C GLY A 378 -7.37 -32.44 14.58
N ASP A 379 -7.57 -31.28 13.95
CA ASP A 379 -6.65 -30.75 12.96
C ASP A 379 -5.34 -30.28 13.58
N ALA A 380 -5.41 -29.57 14.72
CA ALA A 380 -4.23 -29.20 15.49
C ALA A 380 -3.39 -30.43 15.87
N GLN A 381 -4.05 -31.53 16.25
CA GLN A 381 -3.38 -32.81 16.53
C GLN A 381 -2.81 -33.46 15.27
N ALA A 382 -3.53 -33.41 14.15
CA ALA A 382 -3.08 -33.95 12.88
C ALA A 382 -1.82 -33.23 12.38
N ILE A 383 -1.80 -31.90 12.46
CA ILE A 383 -0.61 -31.08 12.18
C ILE A 383 0.53 -31.51 13.10
N GLN A 384 0.31 -31.58 14.41
CA GLN A 384 1.33 -32.02 15.36
C GLN A 384 1.89 -33.42 15.04
N LYS A 385 1.06 -34.38 14.60
CA LYS A 385 1.50 -35.72 14.18
C LYS A 385 2.37 -35.66 12.93
N VAL A 386 2.04 -34.81 11.96
CA VAL A 386 2.86 -34.56 10.77
C VAL A 386 4.24 -34.05 11.17
N LEU A 387 4.32 -33.10 12.10
CA LEU A 387 5.59 -32.56 12.62
C LEU A 387 6.47 -33.62 13.30
N LEU A 388 5.85 -34.64 13.90
CA LEU A 388 6.53 -35.76 14.55
C LEU A 388 6.88 -36.91 13.59
N GLY A 389 6.55 -36.79 12.31
CA GLY A 389 6.78 -37.84 11.31
C GLY A 389 5.87 -39.07 11.46
N LEU A 390 4.74 -38.93 12.16
CA LEU A 390 3.84 -40.04 12.50
C LEU A 390 2.75 -40.31 11.44
N GLY A 391 2.71 -39.53 10.35
CA GLY A 391 1.68 -39.64 9.31
C GLY A 391 0.29 -39.18 9.77
N ILE A 392 -0.63 -39.02 8.81
CA ILE A 392 -2.05 -38.74 9.04
C ILE A 392 -2.79 -40.05 8.76
N GLU A 393 -3.54 -40.59 9.72
CA GLU A 393 -4.37 -41.79 9.53
C GLU A 393 -5.65 -41.49 8.74
#